data_AF-A0A8S3U2X3-F1
#
_entry.id   AF-A0A8S3U2X3-F1
#
_cell.length_a   1.000
_cell.length_b   1.000
_cell.length_c   1.000
_cell.angle_alpha   90.00
_cell.angle_beta   90.00
_cell.angle_gamma   90.00
#
_symmetry.space_group_name_H-M   'P 1'
#
loop_
_entity.id
_entity.type
_entity.pdbx_description
1 polymer ?
#
loop_
_entity_poly.entity_id
_entity_poly.type
_entity_poly.pdbx_seq_one_letter_code
_entity_poly.pdbx_strand_id
1 'polypeptide(L)'
;MLDSDHINNFDGFDLLPKNYITDSEINRNNQDISVNTVGTKLLDLCLSSRLRLLNGRFLGDSLGYYTYMSSSGFSIVDYAVVSESLRSSVKYFKTSDFTYLSVHVQITLYMKCSINIDKEIGLEEKRWHWIKSYKWSENSKLKLIDALLTENVKNEIIEFEMVNYEENQVGVDEATEKLTKILDNISSLSCKATPKTKRRKKKRKFKQVWSDNVIYETKR
;
A
#
# COMPACT_ATOMS: atom_id res chain seq x y z
N MET A 1 6.55 -32.15 -0.05
CA MET A 1 7.50 -32.31 1.08
C MET A 1 8.71 -31.49 0.70
N LEU A 2 8.69 -30.21 1.09
CA LEU A 2 9.75 -29.25 0.82
C LEU A 2 10.01 -28.54 2.15
N ASP A 3 11.30 -28.41 2.44
CA ASP A 3 11.86 -28.23 3.77
C ASP A 3 11.36 -26.99 4.51
N SER A 4 11.10 -27.24 5.79
CA SER A 4 10.83 -26.30 6.88
C SER A 4 12.04 -25.42 7.27
N ASP A 5 13.01 -25.25 6.37
CA ASP A 5 14.35 -24.74 6.73
C ASP A 5 14.60 -23.28 6.36
N HIS A 6 13.60 -22.55 5.86
CA HIS A 6 13.73 -21.10 5.64
C HIS A 6 13.31 -20.23 6.83
N ILE A 7 12.95 -20.83 7.97
CA ILE A 7 12.51 -20.08 9.16
C ILE A 7 13.57 -20.04 10.28
N ASN A 8 14.59 -20.90 10.26
CA ASN A 8 15.46 -21.10 11.42
C ASN A 8 16.92 -20.64 11.28
N ASN A 9 17.28 -19.80 10.31
CA ASN A 9 18.65 -19.25 10.21
C ASN A 9 18.67 -17.76 9.88
N PHE A 10 18.06 -16.95 10.75
CA PHE A 10 18.50 -15.56 10.97
C PHE A 10 19.34 -15.50 12.25
N ASP A 11 20.36 -16.36 12.33
CA ASP A 11 21.44 -16.26 13.30
C ASP A 11 22.32 -15.07 12.95
N GLY A 12 21.87 -13.88 13.36
CA GLY A 12 22.60 -12.65 13.12
C GLY A 12 21.66 -11.47 13.08
N PHE A 13 21.35 -10.98 14.29
CA PHE A 13 21.16 -9.58 14.67
C PHE A 13 19.97 -9.42 15.63
N ASP A 14 20.29 -9.22 16.92
CA ASP A 14 19.47 -8.56 17.93
C ASP A 14 19.12 -7.11 17.51
N LEU A 15 18.41 -6.95 16.39
CA LEU A 15 17.94 -5.66 15.88
C LEU A 15 16.48 -5.37 16.25
N LEU A 16 15.80 -6.34 16.85
CA LEU A 16 14.45 -6.12 17.37
C LEU A 16 14.56 -5.50 18.78
N PRO A 17 13.84 -4.39 19.05
CA PRO A 17 13.75 -3.83 20.38
C PRO A 17 13.37 -4.90 21.42
N LYS A 18 13.90 -4.80 22.64
CA LYS A 18 13.66 -5.80 23.72
C LYS A 18 12.18 -6.04 24.05
N ASN A 19 11.29 -5.13 23.64
CA ASN A 19 9.84 -5.22 23.77
C ASN A 19 9.13 -5.65 22.48
N TYR A 20 9.85 -6.25 21.53
CA TYR A 20 9.23 -6.84 20.34
C TYR A 20 8.40 -8.05 20.77
N ILE A 21 7.09 -7.94 20.61
CA ILE A 21 6.18 -9.08 20.79
C ILE A 21 6.26 -9.90 19.51
N THR A 22 6.73 -11.14 19.60
CA THR A 22 6.73 -12.08 18.48
C THR A 22 5.30 -12.32 18.03
N ASP A 23 5.02 -12.03 16.77
CA ASP A 23 3.68 -12.17 16.22
C ASP A 23 3.31 -13.66 16.08
N SER A 24 2.01 -13.98 16.08
CA SER A 24 1.55 -15.35 15.84
C SER A 24 1.91 -15.81 14.42
N GLU A 25 2.65 -16.90 14.31
CA GLU A 25 3.10 -17.42 13.03
C GLU A 25 1.93 -18.03 12.25
N ILE A 26 1.52 -17.34 11.17
CA ILE A 26 0.63 -17.90 10.15
C ILE A 26 1.49 -18.11 8.90
N ASN A 27 1.74 -19.37 8.58
CA ASN A 27 2.43 -19.76 7.36
C ASN A 27 1.77 -19.09 6.15
N ARG A 28 2.59 -18.44 5.34
CA ARG A 28 2.17 -17.83 4.08
C ARG A 28 2.43 -18.82 2.96
N ASN A 29 1.37 -19.24 2.29
CA ASN A 29 1.51 -19.95 1.03
C ASN A 29 1.75 -18.97 -0.13
N ASN A 30 2.51 -19.41 -1.12
CA ASN A 30 2.87 -18.60 -2.27
C ASN A 30 3.07 -19.51 -3.47
N GLN A 31 2.49 -19.16 -4.62
CA GLN A 31 2.73 -19.88 -5.87
C GLN A 31 3.96 -19.36 -6.63
N ASP A 32 4.50 -18.19 -6.30
CA ASP A 32 5.80 -17.77 -6.83
C ASP A 32 6.92 -18.64 -6.24
N ILE A 33 7.79 -19.15 -7.12
CA ILE A 33 8.91 -20.04 -6.76
C ILE A 33 10.10 -19.26 -6.20
N SER A 34 10.23 -17.97 -6.54
CA SER A 34 11.33 -17.12 -6.13
C SER A 34 10.86 -15.72 -5.74
N VAL A 35 11.66 -15.06 -4.91
CA VAL A 35 11.46 -13.66 -4.52
C VAL A 35 12.56 -12.83 -5.16
N ASN A 36 12.18 -11.75 -5.85
CA ASN A 36 13.16 -10.82 -6.42
C ASN A 36 13.55 -9.73 -5.40
N THR A 37 14.51 -8.88 -5.76
CA THR A 37 15.02 -7.81 -4.89
C THR A 37 13.95 -6.79 -4.47
N VAL A 38 12.90 -6.61 -5.27
CA VAL A 38 11.77 -5.74 -4.94
C VAL A 38 10.87 -6.42 -3.90
N GLY A 39 10.61 -7.71 -4.07
CA GLY A 39 9.89 -8.54 -3.10
C GLY A 39 10.60 -8.58 -1.75
N THR A 40 11.93 -8.71 -1.73
CA THR A 40 12.72 -8.62 -0.48
C THR A 40 12.50 -7.28 0.23
N LYS A 41 12.57 -6.17 -0.50
CA LYS A 41 12.31 -4.83 0.07
C LYS A 41 10.89 -4.67 0.60
N LEU A 42 9.89 -5.28 -0.06
CA LEU A 42 8.52 -5.29 0.44
C LEU A 42 8.41 -6.07 1.76
N LEU A 43 9.10 -7.22 1.86
CA LEU A 43 9.17 -7.99 3.10
C LEU A 43 9.86 -7.20 4.20
N ASP A 44 11.00 -6.56 3.93
CA ASP A 44 11.72 -5.70 4.88
C ASP A 44 10.84 -4.56 5.39
N LEU A 45 10.08 -3.91 4.51
CA LEU A 45 9.09 -2.89 4.88
C LEU A 45 8.02 -3.48 5.80
N CYS A 46 7.48 -4.65 5.48
CA CYS A 46 6.45 -5.27 6.29
C CYS A 46 6.96 -5.68 7.68
N LEU A 47 8.17 -6.24 7.75
CA LEU A 47 8.80 -6.64 9.01
C LEU A 47 9.12 -5.42 9.89
N SER A 48 9.78 -4.41 9.32
CA SER A 48 10.15 -3.18 10.05
C SER A 48 8.92 -2.39 10.53
N SER A 49 7.80 -2.44 9.81
CA SER A 49 6.59 -1.68 10.11
C SER A 49 5.51 -2.49 10.84
N ARG A 50 5.80 -3.73 11.26
CA ARG A 50 4.82 -4.68 11.85
C ARG A 50 3.54 -4.82 11.02
N LEU A 51 3.71 -4.87 9.70
CA LEU A 51 2.66 -5.11 8.74
C LEU A 51 2.64 -6.58 8.32
N ARG A 52 1.46 -7.02 7.85
CA ARG A 52 1.17 -8.41 7.49
C ARG A 52 0.54 -8.49 6.12
N LEU A 53 1.25 -9.16 5.21
CA LEU A 53 0.69 -9.60 3.93
C LEU A 53 -0.46 -10.60 4.19
N LEU A 54 -1.61 -10.39 3.56
CA LEU A 54 -2.77 -11.28 3.66
C LEU A 54 -2.71 -12.42 2.62
N ASN A 55 -2.10 -12.17 1.46
CA ASN A 55 -1.99 -13.15 0.38
C ASN A 55 -1.34 -14.43 0.90
N GLY A 56 -1.98 -15.58 0.70
CA GLY A 56 -1.47 -16.87 1.14
C GLY A 56 -1.75 -17.23 2.61
N ARG A 57 -2.41 -16.36 3.40
CA ARG A 57 -2.59 -16.54 4.86
C ARG A 57 -4.04 -16.69 5.32
N PHE A 58 -5.00 -16.54 4.43
CA PHE A 58 -6.42 -16.48 4.77
C PHE A 58 -7.26 -17.46 3.97
N LEU A 59 -8.40 -17.84 4.56
CA LEU A 59 -9.43 -18.56 3.83
C LEU A 59 -9.86 -17.73 2.61
N GLY A 60 -9.89 -18.38 1.44
CA GLY A 60 -10.14 -17.75 0.14
C GLY A 60 -8.89 -17.52 -0.71
N ASP A 61 -7.70 -17.52 -0.10
CA ASP A 61 -6.41 -17.41 -0.79
C ASP A 61 -5.34 -18.25 -0.08
N SER A 62 -5.74 -19.35 0.55
CA SER A 62 -4.84 -20.15 1.39
C SER A 62 -3.73 -20.83 0.61
N LEU A 63 -3.78 -20.86 -0.73
CA LEU A 63 -2.70 -21.36 -1.58
C LEU A 63 -1.77 -20.25 -2.09
N GLY A 64 -2.12 -18.97 -1.86
CA GLY A 64 -1.40 -17.81 -2.36
C GLY A 64 -1.50 -17.70 -3.88
N TYR A 65 -2.70 -17.45 -4.40
CA TYR A 65 -2.95 -17.46 -5.84
C TYR A 65 -2.29 -16.26 -6.54
N TYR A 66 -1.88 -16.49 -7.79
CA TYR A 66 -1.36 -15.43 -8.65
C TYR A 66 -2.36 -14.30 -8.84
N THR A 67 -1.85 -13.06 -8.84
CA THR A 67 -2.67 -11.87 -9.10
C THR A 67 -2.46 -11.28 -10.48
N TYR A 68 -1.45 -11.77 -11.20
CA TYR A 68 -1.05 -11.27 -12.49
C TYR A 68 -0.64 -12.39 -13.44
N MET A 69 -0.97 -12.20 -14.71
CA MET A 69 -0.63 -13.10 -15.82
C MET A 69 -0.13 -12.28 -17.00
N SER A 70 0.98 -12.74 -17.59
CA SER A 70 1.52 -12.21 -18.83
C SER A 70 2.01 -13.33 -19.74
N SER A 71 2.49 -12.97 -20.94
CA SER A 71 3.19 -13.92 -21.83
C SER A 71 4.42 -14.55 -21.17
N SER A 72 4.99 -13.90 -20.15
CA SER A 72 6.16 -14.39 -19.40
C SER A 72 5.81 -15.27 -18.20
N GLY A 73 4.52 -15.52 -17.97
CA GLY A 73 4.04 -16.36 -16.87
C GLY A 73 3.17 -15.61 -15.87
N PHE A 74 3.01 -16.23 -14.70
CA PHE A 74 2.12 -15.79 -13.64
C PHE A 74 2.93 -15.35 -12.42
N SER A 75 2.43 -14.36 -11.68
CA SER A 75 3.06 -13.92 -10.44
C SER A 75 2.09 -13.21 -9.50
N ILE A 76 2.43 -13.15 -8.21
CA ILE A 76 1.75 -12.30 -7.23
C ILE A 76 2.42 -10.93 -7.27
N VAL A 77 1.68 -9.91 -7.70
CA VAL A 77 2.17 -8.53 -7.75
C VAL A 77 1.23 -7.53 -7.07
N ASP A 78 0.02 -7.96 -6.72
CA ASP A 78 -0.99 -7.19 -6.02
C ASP A 78 -1.18 -7.76 -4.61
N TYR A 79 -0.89 -6.95 -3.62
CA TYR A 79 -0.81 -7.40 -2.23
C TYR A 79 -1.81 -6.64 -1.36
N ALA A 80 -2.49 -7.36 -0.47
CA ALA A 80 -3.19 -6.75 0.65
C ALA A 80 -2.32 -6.83 1.91
N VAL A 81 -2.18 -5.71 2.61
CA VAL A 81 -1.31 -5.56 3.78
C VAL A 81 -2.11 -4.90 4.90
N VAL A 82 -2.00 -5.42 6.12
CA VAL A 82 -2.66 -4.84 7.31
C VAL A 82 -1.68 -4.70 8.46
N SER A 83 -1.95 -3.79 9.39
CA SER A 83 -1.26 -3.79 10.69
C SER A 83 -1.69 -4.99 11.52
N GLU A 84 -0.84 -5.40 12.47
CA GLU A 84 -1.17 -6.45 13.43
C GLU A 84 -2.48 -6.14 14.20
N SER A 85 -2.70 -4.88 14.57
CA SER A 85 -3.94 -4.46 15.25
C SER A 85 -5.22 -4.70 14.44
N LEU A 86 -5.15 -4.57 13.11
CA LEU A 86 -6.30 -4.78 12.22
C LEU A 86 -6.47 -6.24 11.79
N ARG A 87 -5.48 -7.10 12.06
CA ARG A 87 -5.48 -8.51 11.65
C ARG A 87 -6.70 -9.29 12.14
N SER A 88 -7.15 -9.01 13.36
CA SER A 88 -8.31 -9.66 14.00
C SER A 88 -9.66 -9.26 13.37
N SER A 89 -9.69 -8.08 12.74
CA SER A 89 -10.85 -7.56 12.01
C SER A 89 -10.99 -8.22 10.64
N VAL A 90 -9.91 -8.71 10.02
CA VAL A 90 -9.97 -9.40 8.74
C VAL A 90 -10.68 -10.74 8.89
N LYS A 91 -11.73 -10.96 8.10
CA LYS A 91 -12.56 -12.18 8.12
C LYS A 91 -12.29 -13.10 6.95
N TYR A 92 -12.02 -12.54 5.79
CA TYR A 92 -11.84 -13.31 4.56
C TYR A 92 -11.02 -12.50 3.56
N PHE A 93 -10.18 -13.18 2.80
CA PHE A 93 -9.40 -12.58 1.73
C PHE A 93 -9.32 -13.58 0.57
N LYS A 94 -9.64 -13.12 -0.63
CA LYS A 94 -9.56 -13.96 -1.84
C LYS A 94 -8.99 -13.22 -3.02
N THR A 95 -8.41 -14.01 -3.90
CA THR A 95 -8.04 -13.64 -5.26
C THR A 95 -9.15 -14.16 -6.19
N SER A 96 -9.60 -13.35 -7.14
CA SER A 96 -10.62 -13.75 -8.11
C SER A 96 -9.99 -14.52 -9.27
N ASP A 97 -10.82 -15.18 -10.08
CA ASP A 97 -10.35 -15.88 -11.26
C ASP A 97 -9.83 -14.92 -12.35
N PHE A 98 -8.92 -15.41 -13.17
CA PHE A 98 -8.45 -14.68 -14.35
C PHE A 98 -9.58 -14.48 -15.36
N THR A 99 -9.60 -13.29 -15.97
CA THR A 99 -10.53 -12.95 -17.06
C THR A 99 -9.76 -12.41 -18.25
N TYR A 100 -10.35 -12.46 -19.44
CA TYR A 100 -9.74 -11.89 -20.65
C TYR A 100 -9.72 -10.35 -20.65
N LEU A 101 -10.35 -9.71 -19.66
CA LEU A 101 -10.51 -8.26 -19.59
C LEU A 101 -9.29 -7.57 -18.97
N SER A 102 -8.43 -8.30 -18.27
CA SER A 102 -7.29 -7.74 -17.54
C SER A 102 -6.19 -8.77 -17.32
N VAL A 103 -4.94 -8.31 -17.37
CA VAL A 103 -3.76 -9.10 -16.98
C VAL A 103 -3.59 -9.19 -15.46
N HIS A 104 -4.31 -8.36 -14.71
CA HIS A 104 -4.44 -8.44 -13.25
C HIS A 104 -5.80 -9.01 -12.85
N VAL A 105 -5.84 -9.72 -11.73
CA VAL A 105 -7.08 -10.19 -11.11
C VAL A 105 -7.47 -9.31 -9.93
N GLN A 106 -8.75 -9.34 -9.60
CA GLN A 106 -9.25 -8.62 -8.43
C GLN A 106 -8.93 -9.37 -7.14
N ILE A 107 -8.29 -8.68 -6.20
CA ILE A 107 -8.21 -9.12 -4.79
C ILE A 107 -9.39 -8.53 -4.00
N THR A 108 -9.97 -9.31 -3.10
CA THR A 108 -11.12 -8.91 -2.28
C THR A 108 -10.83 -9.16 -0.81
N LEU A 109 -11.00 -8.12 0.01
CA LEU A 109 -10.78 -8.12 1.45
C LEU A 109 -12.10 -7.86 2.19
N TYR A 110 -12.46 -8.76 3.10
CA TYR A 110 -13.60 -8.61 3.99
C TYR A 110 -13.12 -8.34 5.40
N MET A 111 -13.54 -7.21 5.96
CA MET A 111 -13.18 -6.80 7.32
C MET A 111 -14.43 -6.49 8.12
N LYS A 112 -14.39 -6.86 9.41
CA LYS A 112 -15.33 -6.36 10.39
C LYS A 112 -14.88 -4.96 10.78
N CYS A 113 -15.69 -3.96 10.45
CA CYS A 113 -15.48 -2.60 10.88
C CYS A 113 -16.65 -2.14 11.75
N SER A 114 -16.34 -1.51 12.88
CA SER A 114 -17.33 -0.77 13.66
C SER A 114 -17.34 0.66 13.11
N ILE A 115 -18.30 0.97 12.25
CA ILE A 115 -18.44 2.31 11.68
C ILE A 115 -19.52 3.03 12.49
N ASN A 116 -19.14 4.07 13.24
CA ASN A 116 -20.12 5.05 13.71
C ASN A 116 -20.47 5.92 12.51
N ILE A 117 -21.55 5.57 11.82
CA ILE A 117 -22.11 6.42 10.78
C ILE A 117 -22.92 7.49 11.50
N ASP A 118 -22.28 8.61 11.81
CA ASP A 118 -23.01 9.82 12.17
C ASP A 118 -23.88 10.20 10.97
N LYS A 119 -25.20 10.08 11.14
CA LYS A 119 -26.20 10.19 10.05
C LYS A 119 -26.35 11.59 9.45
N GLU A 120 -25.47 12.54 9.75
CA GLU A 120 -25.63 13.95 9.36
C GLU A 120 -24.36 14.64 8.83
N ILE A 121 -23.40 13.92 8.25
CA ILE A 121 -22.42 14.59 7.38
C ILE A 121 -23.03 14.63 5.97
N GLY A 122 -23.72 15.74 5.68
CA GLY A 122 -24.05 16.10 4.31
C GLY A 122 -22.82 15.88 3.43
N LEU A 123 -23.01 15.26 2.26
CA LEU A 123 -21.98 15.06 1.24
C LEU A 123 -21.51 16.42 0.71
N GLU A 124 -20.86 17.22 1.54
CA GLU A 124 -19.94 18.22 1.03
C GLU A 124 -18.83 17.40 0.38
N GLU A 125 -18.73 17.53 -0.94
CA GLU A 125 -17.55 17.10 -1.68
C GLU A 125 -16.34 17.80 -1.03
N LYS A 126 -15.71 17.16 -0.04
CA LYS A 126 -14.40 17.57 0.48
C LYS A 126 -13.48 17.52 -0.73
N ARG A 127 -13.32 18.65 -1.39
CA ARG A 127 -12.42 18.80 -2.54
C ARG A 127 -11.05 18.51 -2.00
N TRP A 128 -10.51 17.33 -2.30
CA TRP A 128 -9.13 16.97 -2.03
C TRP A 128 -8.24 18.16 -2.39
N HIS A 129 -7.77 18.88 -1.37
CA HIS A 129 -6.88 19.99 -1.57
C HIS A 129 -5.63 19.35 -2.17
N TRP A 130 -5.27 19.75 -3.39
CA TRP A 130 -4.13 19.17 -4.08
C TRP A 130 -2.90 19.36 -3.17
N ILE A 131 -2.43 18.28 -2.56
CA ILE A 131 -1.12 18.28 -1.93
C ILE A 131 -0.11 18.51 -3.06
N LYS A 132 0.96 19.26 -2.79
CA LYS A 132 2.04 19.43 -3.75
C LYS A 132 2.55 18.03 -4.14
N SER A 133 2.60 17.74 -5.43
CA SER A 133 3.18 16.48 -5.88
C SER A 133 4.70 16.63 -5.93
N TYR A 134 5.41 15.69 -5.32
CA TYR A 134 6.86 15.66 -5.27
C TYR A 134 7.40 14.57 -6.19
N LYS A 135 8.48 14.88 -6.93
CA LYS A 135 9.16 13.91 -7.79
C LYS A 135 10.37 13.34 -7.07
N TRP A 136 10.39 12.02 -6.92
CA TRP A 136 11.56 11.29 -6.43
C TRP A 136 12.69 11.30 -7.45
N SER A 137 13.92 11.46 -6.98
CA SER A 137 15.15 11.42 -7.78
C SER A 137 16.21 10.55 -7.09
N GLU A 138 17.29 10.23 -7.79
CA GLU A 138 18.35 9.36 -7.27
C GLU A 138 18.92 9.86 -5.93
N ASN A 139 19.10 11.18 -5.78
CA ASN A 139 19.57 11.78 -4.53
C ASN A 139 18.47 12.06 -3.50
N SER A 140 17.19 11.82 -3.82
CA SER A 140 16.09 12.10 -2.88
C SER A 140 16.16 11.25 -1.63
N LYS A 141 16.75 10.04 -1.69
CA LYS A 141 16.94 9.20 -0.51
C LYS A 141 17.86 9.85 0.52
N LEU A 142 19.05 10.29 0.10
CA LEU A 142 20.01 10.93 1.02
C LEU A 142 19.43 12.23 1.59
N LYS A 143 18.80 13.04 0.74
CA LYS A 143 18.14 14.27 1.17
C LYS A 143 16.96 14.03 2.12
N LEU A 144 16.25 12.92 1.97
CA LEU A 144 15.19 12.53 2.90
C LEU A 144 15.79 12.23 4.28
N ILE A 145 16.89 11.48 4.33
CA ILE A 145 17.60 11.19 5.58
C ILE A 145 18.07 12.50 6.22
N ASP A 146 18.68 13.41 5.45
CA ASP A 146 19.12 14.71 5.96
C ASP A 146 17.95 15.58 6.46
N ALA A 147 16.82 15.57 5.74
CA ALA A 147 15.60 16.28 6.14
C ALA A 147 15.02 15.73 7.44
N LEU A 148 14.97 14.40 7.61
CA LEU A 148 14.55 13.74 8.85
C LEU A 148 15.48 14.05 10.03
N LEU A 149 16.76 14.34 9.76
CA LEU A 149 17.74 14.69 10.78
C LEU A 149 17.71 16.17 11.17
N THR A 150 16.99 17.01 10.43
CA THR A 150 16.88 18.45 10.70
C THR A 150 16.09 18.70 11.98
N GLU A 151 16.57 19.61 12.82
CA GLU A 151 15.99 19.90 14.14
C GLU A 151 14.50 20.28 14.08
N ASN A 152 14.11 21.07 13.07
CA ASN A 152 12.71 21.43 12.87
C ASN A 152 11.80 20.21 12.67
N VAL A 153 12.20 19.26 11.81
CA VAL A 153 11.41 18.06 11.52
C VAL A 153 11.36 17.13 12.73
N LYS A 154 12.48 16.98 13.45
CA LYS A 154 12.52 16.21 14.69
C LYS A 154 11.54 16.76 15.73
N ASN A 155 11.53 18.07 15.92
CA ASN A 155 10.62 18.71 16.86
C ASN A 155 9.16 18.51 16.44
N GLU A 156 8.84 18.66 15.15
CA GLU A 156 7.48 18.38 14.64
C GLU A 156 7.04 16.93 14.88
N ILE A 157 7.95 15.95 14.70
CA ILE A 157 7.67 14.52 14.98
C ILE A 157 7.46 14.29 16.47
N ILE A 158 8.33 14.84 17.33
CA ILE A 158 8.20 14.72 18.79
C ILE A 158 6.88 15.32 19.26
N GLU A 159 6.54 16.53 18.79
CA GLU A 159 5.27 17.17 19.10
C GLU A 159 4.08 16.31 18.65
N PHE A 160 4.15 15.73 17.44
CA PHE A 160 3.11 14.84 16.94
C PHE A 160 2.92 13.60 17.83
N GLU A 161 4.00 12.98 18.30
CA GLU A 161 3.97 11.80 19.17
C GLU A 161 3.50 12.12 20.59
N MET A 162 3.74 13.33 21.09
CA MET A 162 3.32 13.76 22.43
C MET A 162 1.84 14.15 22.52
N VAL A 163 1.19 14.46 21.39
CA VAL A 163 -0.23 14.82 21.37
C VAL A 163 -1.10 13.59 21.56
N ASN A 164 -2.00 13.63 22.53
CA ASN A 164 -3.03 12.62 22.70
C ASN A 164 -4.27 13.02 21.88
N TYR A 165 -4.46 12.35 20.73
CA TYR A 165 -5.62 12.59 19.86
C TYR A 165 -6.85 11.85 20.40
N GLU A 166 -8.02 12.48 20.27
CA GLU A 166 -9.28 11.85 20.67
C GLU A 166 -9.59 10.62 19.80
N GLU A 167 -10.16 9.56 20.41
CA GLU A 167 -10.58 8.34 19.71
C GLU A 167 -11.91 8.53 18.96
N ASN A 168 -12.01 9.60 18.17
CA ASN A 168 -13.17 9.94 17.36
C ASN A 168 -12.72 10.53 16.00
N GLN A 169 -13.68 10.85 15.13
CA GLN A 169 -13.38 11.39 13.81
C GLN A 169 -12.59 12.71 13.86
N VAL A 170 -12.83 13.55 14.87
CA VAL A 170 -12.14 14.83 15.02
C VAL A 170 -10.66 14.61 15.33
N GLY A 171 -10.34 13.71 16.27
CA GLY A 171 -8.97 13.36 16.59
C GLY A 171 -8.23 12.70 15.40
N VAL A 172 -8.92 11.85 14.64
CA VAL A 172 -8.36 11.25 13.41
C VAL A 172 -8.06 12.32 12.35
N ASP A 173 -8.99 13.25 12.12
CA ASP A 173 -8.80 14.34 11.15
C ASP A 173 -7.63 15.24 11.56
N GLU A 174 -7.52 15.60 12.85
CA GLU A 174 -6.41 16.41 13.38
C GLU A 174 -5.05 15.70 13.24
N ALA A 175 -4.97 14.43 13.64
CA ALA A 175 -3.76 13.63 13.48
C ALA A 175 -3.34 13.53 12.01
N THR A 176 -4.31 13.28 11.13
CA THR A 176 -4.06 13.18 9.68
C THR A 176 -3.55 14.50 9.12
N GLU A 177 -4.12 15.63 9.53
CA GLU A 177 -3.69 16.95 9.08
C GLU A 177 -2.26 17.27 9.52
N LYS A 178 -1.92 17.04 10.81
CA LYS A 178 -0.57 17.27 11.34
C LYS A 178 0.45 16.36 10.64
N LEU A 179 0.17 15.06 10.54
CA LEU A 179 1.06 14.12 9.85
C LEU A 179 1.28 14.54 8.38
N THR A 180 0.22 14.96 7.71
CA THR A 180 0.31 15.43 6.31
C THR A 180 1.22 16.66 6.20
N LYS A 181 1.16 17.60 7.15
CA LYS A 181 2.05 18.78 7.17
C LYS A 181 3.52 18.38 7.36
N ILE A 182 3.79 17.45 8.28
CA ILE A 182 5.15 16.93 8.51
C ILE A 182 5.69 16.28 7.25
N LEU A 183 4.89 15.45 6.59
CA LEU A 183 5.27 14.80 5.33
C LEU A 183 5.47 15.80 4.19
N ASP A 184 4.64 16.85 4.08
CA ASP A 184 4.84 17.92 3.09
C ASP A 184 6.14 18.69 3.36
N ASN A 185 6.44 18.99 4.63
CA ASN A 185 7.66 19.67 5.04
C ASN A 185 8.90 18.85 4.64
N ILE A 186 8.96 17.59 5.08
CA ILE A 186 10.02 16.64 4.73
C ILE A 186 10.19 16.56 3.20
N SER A 187 9.08 16.37 2.49
CA SER A 187 9.09 16.22 1.02
C SER A 187 9.59 17.48 0.32
N SER A 188 9.29 18.67 0.85
CA SER A 188 9.76 19.94 0.31
C SER A 188 11.27 20.12 0.42
N LEU A 189 11.88 19.52 1.47
CA LEU A 189 13.33 19.52 1.68
C LEU A 189 14.02 18.43 0.86
N SER A 190 13.39 17.26 0.70
CA SER A 190 14.02 16.07 0.09
C SER A 190 13.76 15.90 -1.41
N CYS A 191 12.67 16.46 -1.93
CA CYS A 191 12.19 16.19 -3.27
C CYS A 191 11.94 17.47 -4.07
N LYS A 192 11.98 17.35 -5.40
CA LYS A 192 11.63 18.47 -6.29
C LYS A 192 10.12 18.55 -6.41
N ALA A 193 9.53 19.67 -6.01
CA ALA A 193 8.12 19.93 -6.26
C ALA A 193 7.84 19.88 -7.77
N THR A 194 6.83 19.12 -8.17
CA THR A 194 6.39 19.10 -9.55
C THR A 194 5.70 20.44 -9.86
N PRO A 195 6.08 21.12 -10.96
CA PRO A 195 5.39 22.33 -11.35
C PRO A 195 3.92 21.98 -11.59
N LYS A 196 3.00 22.82 -11.08
CA LYS A 196 1.59 22.75 -11.49
C LYS A 196 1.56 22.87 -13.00
N THR A 197 1.33 21.77 -13.70
CA THR A 197 1.15 21.81 -15.14
C THR A 197 -0.16 22.57 -15.35
N LYS A 198 -0.08 23.83 -15.81
CA LYS A 198 -1.25 24.52 -16.34
C LYS A 198 -1.86 23.55 -17.34
N ARG A 199 -3.07 23.04 -17.07
CA ARG A 199 -3.82 22.20 -18.01
C ARG A 199 -3.91 23.00 -19.32
N ARG A 200 -2.99 22.74 -20.26
CA ARG A 200 -3.18 23.14 -21.65
C ARG A 200 -4.46 22.40 -22.04
N LYS A 201 -5.55 23.15 -22.28
CA LYS A 201 -6.75 22.61 -22.91
C LYS A 201 -6.31 22.01 -24.24
N LYS A 202 -5.91 20.73 -24.25
CA LYS A 202 -5.74 19.98 -25.49
C LYS A 202 -7.14 19.99 -26.09
N LYS A 203 -7.34 20.74 -27.19
CA LYS A 203 -8.49 20.53 -28.06
C LYS A 203 -8.55 19.03 -28.31
N ARG A 204 -9.59 18.36 -27.82
CA ARG A 204 -9.80 16.93 -28.08
C ARG A 204 -9.91 16.80 -29.59
N LYS A 205 -8.84 16.39 -30.26
CA LYS A 205 -8.98 15.76 -31.57
C LYS A 205 -9.63 14.42 -31.25
N PHE A 206 -10.90 14.27 -31.63
CA PHE A 206 -11.55 12.96 -31.67
C PHE A 206 -10.66 12.06 -32.53
N LYS A 207 -9.84 11.23 -31.88
CA LYS A 207 -9.28 10.05 -32.53
C LYS A 207 -10.38 9.00 -32.39
N GLN A 208 -10.92 8.56 -33.52
CA GLN A 208 -11.83 7.43 -33.60
C GLN A 208 -11.30 6.29 -32.73
N VAL A 209 -12.16 5.82 -31.83
CA VAL A 209 -11.88 4.64 -31.01
C VAL A 209 -11.92 3.44 -31.97
N TRP A 210 -10.91 2.58 -31.88
CA TRP A 210 -10.70 1.40 -32.71
C TRP A 210 -11.90 0.42 -32.72
N SER A 211 -12.81 0.49 -31.75
CA SER A 211 -13.75 -0.59 -31.46
C SER A 211 -15.00 -0.69 -32.35
N ASP A 212 -15.16 0.14 -33.38
CA ASP A 212 -16.44 0.18 -34.10
C ASP A 212 -16.45 -0.61 -35.43
N ASN A 213 -15.43 -1.41 -35.74
CA ASN A 213 -15.33 -2.09 -37.05
C ASN A 213 -15.12 -3.62 -37.05
N VAL A 214 -15.40 -4.34 -35.95
CA VAL A 214 -15.50 -5.82 -36.03
C VAL A 214 -16.70 -6.34 -35.24
N ILE A 215 -17.89 -6.02 -35.72
CA ILE A 215 -19.08 -6.84 -35.50
C ILE A 215 -19.74 -7.00 -36.85
N TYR A 216 -19.18 -7.82 -37.73
CA TYR A 216 -19.88 -8.56 -38.78
C TYR A 216 -18.90 -9.60 -39.33
N GLU A 217 -18.94 -10.83 -38.81
CA GLU A 217 -18.90 -12.01 -39.68
C GLU A 217 -19.49 -13.21 -38.93
N THR A 218 -20.79 -13.31 -39.16
CA THR A 218 -21.67 -14.47 -39.08
C THR A 218 -21.04 -15.81 -39.46
N LYS A 219 -21.45 -16.83 -38.70
CA LYS A 219 -21.91 -18.15 -39.15
C LYS A 219 -21.21 -18.76 -40.38
N ARG A 220 -20.48 -19.85 -40.13
CA ARG A 220 -20.70 -21.12 -40.83
C ARG A 220 -20.33 -22.29 -39.93
#